data_AF-R7GTT6-F1
#
_entry.id   AF-R7GTT6-F1
#
_cell.length_a   1.000
_cell.length_b   1.000
_cell.length_c   1.000
_cell.angle_alpha   90.00
_cell.angle_beta   90.00
_cell.angle_gamma   90.00
#
_symmetry.space_group_name_H-M   'P 1'
#
loop_
_entity.id
_entity.type
_entity.pdbx_description
1 polymer ?
#
loop_
_entity_poly.entity_id
_entity_poly.type
_entity_poly.pdbx_seq_one_letter_code
_entity_poly.pdbx_strand_id
1 'polypeptide(L)'
;MLTKMIFATLLLFALSALNGYASEKKREANCTVVIAADLHFDLPPETDQFHHVLAINALGDQRRIDGVILAGDLFDKSHPKILDLYRQRWERGPGYRQIHYDTYPTFGNHDISPESGRPDQNRIGMEFNLHYLDSTLLDMKQAGRILNIHRSSRSYSFDIGGVHFVCGQLAAGDTTYCESNMQWIADDLKKYASDGKPVVYVQHYGFDAWALEWWTEEQRTQLFDILEHYNLAAFFVGHTHTKSVQHYRGYDIHQVNNAWRDEDGNASFDVLQIKGKRVTVETYEVLDGNGNFKRL
;
A
#
# COMPACT_ATOMS: atom_id res chain seq x y z
N MET A 1 33.16 -55.60 9.91
CA MET A 1 31.71 -55.37 10.11
C MET A 1 31.41 -53.94 10.60
N LEU A 2 32.25 -53.36 11.48
CA LEU A 2 32.04 -52.02 12.05
C LEU A 2 32.01 -50.87 11.03
N THR A 3 32.82 -50.93 9.96
CA THR A 3 32.90 -49.90 8.91
C THR A 3 31.68 -49.86 7.98
N LYS A 4 30.96 -50.98 7.79
CA LYS A 4 29.73 -51.02 6.99
C LYS A 4 28.53 -50.43 7.74
N MET A 5 28.50 -50.55 9.06
CA MET A 5 27.43 -49.95 9.89
C MET A 5 27.54 -48.43 9.92
N ILE A 6 28.75 -47.87 10.07
CA ILE A 6 28.96 -46.41 10.13
C ILE A 6 28.53 -45.73 8.81
N PHE A 7 28.83 -46.35 7.67
CA PHE A 7 28.38 -45.84 6.36
C PHE A 7 26.86 -45.85 6.21
N ALA A 8 26.18 -46.90 6.69
CA ALA A 8 24.72 -46.98 6.64
C ALA A 8 24.04 -45.91 7.51
N THR A 9 24.59 -45.63 8.71
CA THR A 9 24.05 -44.62 9.62
C THR A 9 24.25 -43.19 9.09
N LEU A 10 25.41 -42.90 8.48
CA LEU A 10 25.68 -41.60 7.82
C LEU A 10 24.80 -41.39 6.59
N LEU A 11 24.52 -42.44 5.80
CA LEU A 11 23.63 -42.35 4.64
C LEU A 11 22.18 -42.07 5.07
N LEU A 12 21.72 -42.72 6.15
CA LEU A 12 20.39 -42.51 6.73
C LEU A 12 20.22 -41.09 7.31
N PHE A 13 21.25 -40.52 7.95
CA PHE A 13 21.24 -39.13 8.41
C PHE A 13 21.28 -38.12 7.26
N ALA A 14 22.03 -38.40 6.20
CA ALA A 14 22.06 -37.57 5.00
C ALA A 14 20.71 -37.59 4.25
N LEU A 15 20.06 -38.75 4.16
CA LEU A 15 18.74 -38.91 3.56
C LEU A 15 17.63 -38.26 4.42
N SER A 16 17.73 -38.30 5.75
CA SER A 16 16.79 -37.57 6.63
C SER A 16 17.02 -36.06 6.62
N ALA A 17 18.26 -35.59 6.43
CA ALA A 17 18.57 -34.16 6.25
C ALA A 17 18.11 -33.64 4.88
N LEU A 18 18.21 -34.46 3.83
CA LEU A 18 17.70 -34.14 2.50
C LEU A 18 16.16 -34.16 2.45
N ASN A 19 15.50 -35.07 3.19
CA ASN A 19 14.03 -35.08 3.34
C ASN A 19 13.51 -34.05 4.37
N GLY A 20 14.33 -33.60 5.32
CA GLY A 20 14.00 -32.46 6.19
C GLY A 20 14.05 -31.12 5.45
N TYR A 21 14.78 -31.07 4.33
CA TYR A 21 14.74 -30.02 3.31
C TYR A 21 13.67 -30.26 2.24
N ALA A 22 12.78 -31.25 2.43
CA ALA A 22 11.56 -31.34 1.63
C ALA A 22 10.68 -30.14 2.02
N SER A 23 10.82 -29.07 1.24
CA SER A 23 9.88 -27.98 1.01
C SER A 23 8.80 -27.92 2.09
N GLU A 24 8.94 -26.96 3.02
CA GLU A 24 7.73 -26.29 3.48
C GLU A 24 6.97 -25.92 2.20
N LYS A 25 5.84 -26.58 1.99
CA LYS A 25 4.99 -26.35 0.81
C LYS A 25 4.68 -24.86 0.88
N LYS A 26 5.30 -24.06 0.00
CA LYS A 26 5.17 -22.61 0.01
C LYS A 26 3.67 -22.32 0.01
N ARG A 27 3.15 -21.80 1.12
CA ARG A 27 1.71 -21.57 1.26
C ARG A 27 1.28 -20.70 0.09
N GLU A 28 0.25 -21.14 -0.64
CA GLU A 28 -0.28 -20.35 -1.74
C GLU A 28 -0.72 -18.98 -1.23
N ALA A 29 -0.40 -17.94 -2.00
CA ALA A 29 -0.78 -16.57 -1.66
C ALA A 29 -2.30 -16.50 -1.45
N ASN A 30 -2.73 -15.92 -0.34
CA ASN A 30 -4.14 -15.74 -0.01
C ASN A 30 -4.29 -14.45 0.78
N CYS A 31 -4.58 -13.37 0.09
CA CYS A 31 -4.66 -12.02 0.60
C CYS A 31 -5.92 -11.34 0.07
N THR A 32 -6.66 -10.63 0.91
CA THR A 32 -7.76 -9.73 0.53
C THR A 32 -7.56 -8.42 1.27
N VAL A 33 -7.27 -7.35 0.55
CA VAL A 33 -7.03 -6.02 1.12
C VAL A 33 -7.93 -5.01 0.46
N VAL A 34 -8.25 -3.96 1.20
CA VAL A 34 -8.89 -2.76 0.65
C VAL A 34 -7.82 -1.75 0.26
N ILE A 35 -7.98 -1.11 -0.88
CA ILE A 35 -7.21 0.07 -1.29
C ILE A 35 -8.16 1.27 -1.32
N ALA A 36 -7.86 2.28 -0.53
CA ALA A 36 -8.51 3.59 -0.58
C ALA A 36 -7.47 4.64 -0.95
N ALA A 37 -7.89 5.80 -1.44
CA ALA A 37 -7.02 6.90 -1.81
C ALA A 37 -7.72 8.22 -1.57
N ASP A 38 -6.95 9.31 -1.58
CA ASP A 38 -7.47 10.67 -1.61
C ASP A 38 -8.52 10.84 -0.52
N LEU A 39 -8.06 10.89 0.74
CA LEU A 39 -8.91 11.11 1.92
C LEU A 39 -9.10 12.59 2.20
N HIS A 40 -8.08 13.41 1.91
CA HIS A 40 -8.08 14.87 2.08
C HIS A 40 -8.70 15.33 3.41
N PHE A 41 -8.14 14.83 4.52
CA PHE A 41 -8.54 15.32 5.84
C PHE A 41 -8.22 16.81 5.98
N ASP A 42 -9.24 17.57 6.40
CA ASP A 42 -9.21 18.98 6.74
C ASP A 42 -10.02 19.21 8.05
N LEU A 43 -10.05 20.43 8.57
CA LEU A 43 -10.87 20.76 9.73
C LEU A 43 -12.37 20.58 9.40
N PRO A 44 -13.22 20.21 10.37
CA PRO A 44 -14.67 20.23 10.15
C PRO A 44 -15.22 21.66 9.98
N PRO A 45 -16.31 21.84 9.21
CA PRO A 45 -17.17 20.81 8.61
C PRO A 45 -16.67 20.18 7.30
N GLU A 46 -15.51 20.55 6.79
CA GLU A 46 -15.04 20.22 5.44
C GLU A 46 -14.92 18.70 5.23
N THR A 47 -14.19 17.95 6.07
CA THR A 47 -14.07 16.49 5.91
C THR A 47 -14.00 15.72 7.24
N ASP A 48 -14.87 14.70 7.42
CA ASP A 48 -14.82 13.70 8.52
C ASP A 48 -14.54 12.28 7.99
N GLN A 49 -14.75 12.04 6.69
CA GLN A 49 -14.45 10.81 5.93
C GLN A 49 -14.89 9.47 6.55
N PHE A 50 -15.80 9.47 7.52
CA PHE A 50 -16.18 8.26 8.24
C PHE A 50 -17.10 7.33 7.43
N HIS A 51 -17.74 7.82 6.36
CA HIS A 51 -18.62 7.00 5.51
C HIS A 51 -17.84 5.84 4.87
N HIS A 52 -16.62 6.12 4.39
CA HIS A 52 -15.70 5.12 3.83
C HIS A 52 -15.34 4.05 4.86
N VAL A 53 -14.99 4.47 6.07
CA VAL A 53 -14.66 3.56 7.19
C VAL A 53 -15.83 2.63 7.51
N LEU A 54 -17.06 3.16 7.58
CA LEU A 54 -18.25 2.34 7.86
C LEU A 54 -18.51 1.32 6.75
N ALA A 55 -18.38 1.72 5.48
CA ALA A 55 -18.57 0.80 4.36
C ALA A 55 -17.52 -0.32 4.33
N ILE A 56 -16.26 0.00 4.61
CA ILE A 56 -15.17 -0.99 4.68
C ILE A 56 -15.38 -1.96 5.85
N ASN A 57 -15.75 -1.46 7.03
CA ASN A 57 -16.06 -2.30 8.18
C ASN A 57 -17.24 -3.23 7.88
N ALA A 58 -18.32 -2.70 7.29
CA ALA A 58 -19.50 -3.49 6.90
C ALA A 58 -19.18 -4.55 5.82
N LEU A 59 -18.24 -4.26 4.90
CA LEU A 59 -17.75 -5.27 3.95
C LEU A 59 -17.00 -6.38 4.70
N GLY A 60 -16.21 -6.02 5.69
CA GLY A 60 -15.51 -6.92 6.58
C GLY A 60 -16.38 -7.90 7.35
N ASP A 61 -17.59 -7.48 7.72
CA ASP A 61 -18.59 -8.37 8.33
C ASP A 61 -19.09 -9.46 7.37
N GLN A 62 -18.95 -9.23 6.05
CA GLN A 62 -19.40 -10.15 5.00
C GLN A 62 -18.26 -11.01 4.43
N ARG A 63 -17.01 -10.56 4.51
CA ARG A 63 -15.83 -11.28 3.98
C ARG A 63 -14.55 -10.92 4.72
N ARG A 64 -13.58 -11.82 4.67
CA ARG A 64 -12.24 -11.57 5.22
C ARG A 64 -11.58 -10.37 4.53
N ILE A 65 -11.09 -9.44 5.36
CA ILE A 65 -10.17 -8.35 4.98
C ILE A 65 -8.92 -8.49 5.87
N ASP A 66 -7.76 -8.55 5.23
CA ASP A 66 -6.47 -8.77 5.89
C ASP A 66 -5.74 -7.45 6.20
N GLY A 67 -6.14 -6.33 5.58
CA GLY A 67 -5.57 -5.01 5.79
C GLY A 67 -6.15 -3.96 4.85
N VAL A 68 -5.79 -2.70 5.10
CA VAL A 68 -6.22 -1.54 4.31
C VAL A 68 -4.98 -0.74 3.90
N ILE A 69 -4.84 -0.43 2.61
CA ILE A 69 -3.75 0.39 2.09
C ILE A 69 -4.35 1.73 1.63
N LEU A 70 -3.67 2.83 1.95
CA LEU A 70 -4.05 4.16 1.53
C LEU A 70 -3.08 4.64 0.45
N ALA A 71 -3.56 5.01 -0.73
CA ALA A 71 -2.75 5.35 -1.91
C ALA A 71 -2.56 6.88 -2.09
N GLY A 72 -2.24 7.58 -1.00
CA GLY A 72 -1.89 9.00 -1.03
C GLY A 72 -3.02 9.96 -0.72
N ASP A 73 -2.64 11.22 -0.56
CA ASP A 73 -3.45 12.38 -0.20
C ASP A 73 -4.32 12.14 1.03
N LEU A 74 -3.67 11.86 2.15
CA LEU A 74 -4.34 11.64 3.43
C LEU A 74 -4.82 12.97 4.02
N PHE A 75 -4.00 14.02 3.88
CA PHE A 75 -4.23 15.34 4.47
C PHE A 75 -4.30 16.40 3.38
N ASP A 76 -5.34 17.23 3.43
CA ASP A 76 -5.42 18.43 2.62
C ASP A 76 -4.62 19.58 3.26
N LYS A 77 -4.61 19.62 4.60
CA LYS A 77 -3.88 20.59 5.42
C LYS A 77 -3.18 19.93 6.60
N SER A 78 -2.10 20.55 7.07
CA SER A 78 -1.38 20.10 8.26
C SER A 78 -1.81 20.85 9.51
N HIS A 79 -2.52 20.17 10.40
CA HIS A 79 -2.90 20.71 11.70
C HIS A 79 -3.10 19.58 12.72
N PRO A 80 -2.73 19.75 14.00
CA PRO A 80 -2.90 18.71 15.03
C PRO A 80 -4.32 18.13 15.12
N LYS A 81 -5.35 18.98 15.07
CA LYS A 81 -6.75 18.53 15.07
C LYS A 81 -7.15 17.71 13.84
N ILE A 82 -6.54 17.99 12.67
CA ILE A 82 -6.78 17.21 11.45
C ILE A 82 -6.16 15.83 11.62
N LEU A 83 -4.91 15.78 12.09
CA LEU A 83 -4.25 14.52 12.41
C LEU A 83 -5.03 13.71 13.46
N ASP A 84 -5.50 14.33 14.54
CA ASP A 84 -6.30 13.67 15.57
C ASP A 84 -7.61 13.09 14.99
N LEU A 85 -8.24 13.79 14.04
CA LEU A 85 -9.44 13.31 13.36
C LEU A 85 -9.12 12.11 12.47
N TYR A 86 -8.07 12.20 11.65
CA TYR A 86 -7.58 11.08 10.84
C TYR A 86 -7.31 9.85 11.71
N ARG A 87 -6.62 9.99 12.84
CA ARG A 87 -6.31 8.86 13.73
C ARG A 87 -7.56 8.20 14.30
N GLN A 88 -8.57 8.99 14.67
CA GLN A 88 -9.86 8.48 15.13
C GLN A 88 -10.68 7.75 14.03
N ARG A 89 -10.30 7.86 12.76
CA ARG A 89 -10.95 7.19 11.63
C ARG A 89 -10.11 6.03 11.09
N TRP A 90 -8.83 6.26 10.84
CA TRP A 90 -7.96 5.40 10.06
C TRP A 90 -6.79 4.80 10.83
N GLU A 91 -6.60 5.08 12.13
CA GLU A 91 -5.78 4.19 12.96
C GLU A 91 -6.67 3.07 13.53
N ARG A 92 -6.18 1.83 13.46
CA ARG A 92 -6.91 0.63 13.90
C ARG A 92 -7.47 0.80 15.31
N GLY A 93 -8.77 0.57 15.46
CA GLY A 93 -9.39 0.51 16.78
C GLY A 93 -10.85 0.05 16.74
N PRO A 94 -11.49 -0.15 17.91
CA PRO A 94 -12.83 -0.73 18.00
C PRO A 94 -13.97 0.29 17.86
N GLY A 95 -13.66 1.57 17.65
CA GLY A 95 -14.66 2.63 17.56
C GLY A 95 -15.64 2.42 16.40
N TYR A 96 -16.88 2.89 16.57
CA TYR A 96 -17.91 2.78 15.53
C TYR A 96 -17.48 3.43 14.21
N ARG A 97 -16.91 4.64 14.26
CA ARG A 97 -16.39 5.38 13.10
C ARG A 97 -14.90 5.12 12.84
N GLN A 98 -14.33 4.10 13.44
CA GLN A 98 -12.91 3.81 13.37
C GLN A 98 -12.68 2.52 12.57
N ILE A 99 -11.62 2.47 11.78
CA ILE A 99 -11.28 1.31 10.98
C ILE A 99 -10.86 0.14 11.87
N HIS A 100 -11.34 -1.06 11.55
CA HIS A 100 -11.07 -2.26 12.37
C HIS A 100 -9.81 -3.03 11.95
N TYR A 101 -9.17 -2.59 10.86
CA TYR A 101 -8.04 -3.24 10.21
C TYR A 101 -6.75 -2.45 10.42
N ASP A 102 -5.61 -3.13 10.31
CA ASP A 102 -4.33 -2.43 10.18
C ASP A 102 -4.32 -1.64 8.86
N THR A 103 -3.93 -0.37 8.97
CA THR A 103 -3.84 0.57 7.85
C THR A 103 -2.38 0.82 7.47
N TYR A 104 -2.11 0.90 6.18
CA TYR A 104 -0.77 1.11 5.61
C TYR A 104 -0.80 2.39 4.77
N PRO A 105 -0.36 3.54 5.33
CA PRO A 105 -0.45 4.83 4.66
C PRO A 105 0.63 5.02 3.59
N THR A 106 0.24 5.48 2.42
CA THR A 106 1.12 6.09 1.40
C THR A 106 0.78 7.58 1.35
N PHE A 107 1.78 8.43 1.18
CA PHE A 107 1.62 9.88 1.03
C PHE A 107 1.52 10.26 -0.44
N GLY A 108 0.69 11.27 -0.70
CA GLY A 108 0.53 11.95 -1.98
C GLY A 108 1.01 13.40 -1.93
N ASN A 109 0.68 14.16 -2.97
CA ASN A 109 1.18 15.51 -3.11
C ASN A 109 0.58 16.50 -2.10
N HIS A 110 -0.64 16.31 -1.64
CA HIS A 110 -1.20 17.13 -0.57
C HIS A 110 -0.53 16.82 0.78
N ASP A 111 -0.06 15.59 1.00
CA ASP A 111 0.68 15.27 2.22
C ASP A 111 2.06 15.96 2.27
N ILE A 112 2.71 16.13 1.11
CA ILE A 112 4.02 16.78 0.96
C ILE A 112 3.89 18.30 0.76
N SER A 113 2.78 18.79 0.20
CA SER A 113 2.48 20.21 -0.03
C SER A 113 1.07 20.60 0.45
N PRO A 114 0.79 20.55 1.77
CA PRO A 114 -0.55 20.64 2.37
C PRO A 114 -1.20 22.03 2.37
N GLU A 115 -0.72 23.01 1.60
CA GLU A 115 -1.40 24.31 1.44
C GLU A 115 -1.45 24.73 -0.04
N SER A 116 -1.57 23.76 -0.95
CA SER A 116 -1.63 24.01 -2.41
C SER A 116 -0.53 24.95 -2.92
N GLY A 117 0.63 24.91 -2.27
CA GLY A 117 1.80 25.72 -2.55
C GLY A 117 3.01 24.83 -2.36
N ARG A 118 3.88 24.81 -3.37
CA ARG A 118 5.08 23.97 -3.49
C ARG A 118 5.83 23.80 -2.16
N PRO A 119 6.58 22.69 -1.93
CA PRO A 119 7.15 22.34 -0.63
C PRO A 119 7.90 23.46 0.09
N ASP A 120 8.57 24.34 -0.67
CA ASP A 120 9.31 25.50 -0.13
C ASP A 120 8.41 26.53 0.57
N GLN A 121 7.14 26.63 0.19
CA GLN A 121 6.18 27.59 0.72
C GLN A 121 5.44 27.09 1.96
N ASN A 122 5.34 25.76 2.16
CA ASN A 122 4.70 25.15 3.35
C ASN A 122 5.56 24.04 3.98
N ARG A 123 6.82 24.36 4.25
CA ARG A 123 7.79 23.44 4.87
C ARG A 123 7.34 22.93 6.23
N ILE A 124 6.69 23.77 7.05
CA ILE A 124 6.25 23.39 8.40
C ILE A 124 5.15 22.32 8.33
N GLY A 125 4.17 22.48 7.43
CA GLY A 125 3.12 21.48 7.24
C GLY A 125 3.68 20.16 6.73
N MET A 126 4.57 20.21 5.72
CA MET A 126 5.28 19.05 5.22
C MET A 126 6.04 18.32 6.35
N GLU A 127 6.87 19.02 7.12
CA GLU A 127 7.64 18.43 8.23
C GLU A 127 6.71 17.81 9.29
N PHE A 128 5.58 18.46 9.60
CA PHE A 128 4.56 17.91 10.51
C PHE A 128 4.00 16.57 10.03
N ASN A 129 3.57 16.48 8.76
CA ASN A 129 3.05 15.24 8.18
C ASN A 129 4.14 14.15 8.11
N LEU A 130 5.37 14.51 7.69
CA LEU A 130 6.50 13.58 7.61
C LEU A 130 6.87 13.02 8.99
N HIS A 131 6.85 13.85 10.04
CA HIS A 131 7.08 13.38 11.42
C HIS A 131 6.03 12.38 11.88
N TYR A 132 4.76 12.57 11.50
CA TYR A 132 3.71 11.60 11.77
C TYR A 132 3.99 10.25 11.07
N LEU A 133 4.34 10.28 9.79
CA LEU A 133 4.64 9.06 9.03
C LEU A 133 5.89 8.36 9.59
N ASP A 134 6.94 9.10 9.93
CA ASP A 134 8.15 8.55 10.55
C ASP A 134 7.83 7.79 11.84
N SER A 135 7.02 8.38 12.73
CA SER A 135 6.58 7.70 13.97
C SER A 135 5.79 6.44 13.67
N THR A 136 4.82 6.54 12.75
CA THR A 136 3.93 5.43 12.38
C THR A 136 4.72 4.25 11.81
N LEU A 137 5.65 4.50 10.88
CA LEU A 137 6.47 3.46 10.27
C LEU A 137 7.43 2.82 11.27
N LEU A 138 8.01 3.60 12.18
CA LEU A 138 8.85 3.06 13.25
C LEU A 138 8.05 2.15 14.19
N ASP A 139 6.85 2.56 14.59
CA ASP A 139 5.96 1.76 15.43
C ASP A 139 5.51 0.48 14.71
N MET A 140 5.16 0.57 13.42
CA MET A 140 4.84 -0.60 12.60
C MET A 140 6.02 -1.56 12.49
N LYS A 141 7.24 -1.06 12.32
CA LYS A 141 8.45 -1.89 12.23
C LYS A 141 8.78 -2.56 13.55
N GLN A 142 8.66 -1.85 14.67
CA GLN A 142 8.86 -2.40 16.01
C GLN A 142 7.82 -3.48 16.34
N ALA A 143 6.58 -3.30 15.89
CA ALA A 143 5.51 -4.29 16.01
C ALA A 143 5.64 -5.47 15.02
N GLY A 144 6.64 -5.48 14.14
CA GLY A 144 6.81 -6.52 13.12
C GLY A 144 5.76 -6.52 12.00
N ARG A 145 5.01 -5.42 11.85
CA ARG A 145 3.97 -5.26 10.82
C ARG A 145 4.52 -4.89 9.45
N ILE A 146 5.72 -4.30 9.40
CA ILE A 146 6.44 -3.98 8.16
C ILE A 146 7.88 -4.51 8.21
N LEU A 147 8.47 -4.77 7.05
CA LEU A 147 9.77 -5.41 6.89
C LEU A 147 10.90 -4.39 6.71
N ASN A 148 10.69 -3.40 5.86
CA ASN A 148 11.74 -2.49 5.41
C ASN A 148 11.25 -1.04 5.32
N ILE A 149 12.18 -0.10 5.49
CA ILE A 149 11.92 1.34 5.38
C ILE A 149 13.12 2.01 4.71
N HIS A 150 12.88 2.77 3.65
CA HIS A 150 13.79 3.77 3.14
C HIS A 150 13.63 5.06 3.94
N ARG A 151 14.56 5.36 4.84
CA ARG A 151 14.39 6.47 5.80
C ARG A 151 14.20 7.83 5.15
N SER A 152 14.86 8.08 4.01
CA SER A 152 14.80 9.37 3.35
C SER A 152 13.43 9.64 2.72
N SER A 153 12.94 8.73 1.87
CA SER A 153 11.65 8.87 1.20
C SER A 153 10.46 8.42 2.03
N ARG A 154 10.68 7.69 3.14
CA ARG A 154 9.66 6.95 3.89
C ARG A 154 9.00 5.83 3.10
N SER A 155 9.53 5.43 1.95
CA SER A 155 9.05 4.23 1.26
C SER A 155 9.27 3.00 2.12
N TYR A 156 8.34 2.05 2.10
CA TYR A 156 8.38 0.90 2.99
C TYR A 156 7.68 -0.30 2.36
N SER A 157 7.93 -1.48 2.93
CA SER A 157 7.38 -2.72 2.43
C SER A 157 6.99 -3.69 3.54
N PHE A 158 6.05 -4.58 3.23
CA PHE A 158 5.47 -5.52 4.18
C PHE A 158 4.87 -6.74 3.47
N ASP A 159 4.59 -7.80 4.23
CA ASP A 159 3.99 -9.02 3.71
C ASP A 159 2.62 -9.26 4.37
N ILE A 160 1.59 -9.55 3.57
CA ILE A 160 0.28 -10.03 4.04
C ILE A 160 -0.12 -11.25 3.22
N GLY A 161 -0.47 -12.35 3.88
CA GLY A 161 -1.03 -13.52 3.20
C GLY A 161 -0.13 -14.14 2.12
N GLY A 162 1.19 -13.99 2.23
CA GLY A 162 2.15 -14.47 1.23
C GLY A 162 2.30 -13.56 -0.01
N VAL A 163 1.80 -12.33 0.06
CA VAL A 163 1.97 -11.26 -0.94
C VAL A 163 2.88 -10.19 -0.36
N HIS A 164 3.78 -9.66 -1.18
CA HIS A 164 4.68 -8.56 -0.82
C HIS A 164 4.13 -7.23 -1.31
N PHE A 165 4.04 -6.24 -0.43
CA PHE A 165 3.54 -4.91 -0.73
C PHE A 165 4.67 -3.90 -0.63
N VAL A 166 4.74 -2.97 -1.59
CA VAL A 166 5.70 -1.86 -1.61
C VAL A 166 4.93 -0.55 -1.73
N CYS A 167 5.10 0.34 -0.75
CA CYS A 167 4.56 1.69 -0.74
C CYS A 167 5.67 2.68 -1.14
N GLY A 168 5.56 3.22 -2.35
CA GLY A 168 6.52 4.12 -3.01
C GLY A 168 6.38 5.60 -2.65
N GLN A 169 5.36 5.98 -1.88
CA GLN A 169 4.97 7.38 -1.61
C GLN A 169 4.48 8.09 -2.87
N LEU A 170 4.91 9.34 -3.17
CA LEU A 170 4.44 10.06 -4.36
C LEU A 170 4.71 9.29 -5.65
N ALA A 171 5.98 8.95 -5.86
CA ALA A 171 6.48 8.43 -7.12
C ALA A 171 7.88 7.80 -6.92
N ALA A 172 8.16 6.64 -7.52
CA ALA A 172 9.51 6.06 -7.51
C ALA A 172 10.61 6.95 -8.13
N GLY A 173 11.66 7.21 -7.36
CA GLY A 173 12.76 8.05 -7.78
C GLY A 173 12.46 9.54 -7.75
N ASP A 174 11.36 9.96 -7.12
CA ASP A 174 11.18 11.36 -6.76
C ASP A 174 12.33 11.83 -5.86
N THR A 175 12.74 13.09 -6.07
CA THR A 175 13.83 13.74 -5.33
C THR A 175 13.46 15.13 -4.82
N THR A 176 12.20 15.53 -4.96
CA THR A 176 11.75 16.88 -4.59
C THR A 176 11.79 17.13 -3.08
N TYR A 177 11.61 16.10 -2.25
CA TYR A 177 11.64 16.19 -0.78
C TYR A 177 12.54 15.15 -0.10
N CYS A 178 13.17 14.26 -0.88
CA CYS A 178 13.94 13.13 -0.35
C CYS A 178 15.03 12.63 -1.31
N GLU A 179 15.80 11.64 -0.86
CA GLU A 179 16.66 10.84 -1.74
C GLU A 179 15.81 9.87 -2.57
N SER A 180 16.21 9.64 -3.82
CA SER A 180 15.58 8.67 -4.70
C SER A 180 15.50 7.28 -4.04
N ASN A 181 14.30 6.72 -3.99
CA ASN A 181 14.04 5.38 -3.45
C ASN A 181 14.29 4.25 -4.46
N MET A 182 14.72 4.54 -5.69
CA MET A 182 14.75 3.58 -6.78
C MET A 182 15.66 2.38 -6.51
N GLN A 183 16.88 2.65 -5.99
CA GLN A 183 17.80 1.57 -5.61
C GLN A 183 17.25 0.77 -4.42
N TRP A 184 16.60 1.45 -3.47
CA TRP A 184 15.97 0.78 -2.34
C TRP A 184 14.84 -0.16 -2.80
N ILE A 185 14.00 0.23 -3.76
CA ILE A 185 12.95 -0.64 -4.34
C ILE A 185 13.58 -1.90 -4.95
N ALA A 186 14.64 -1.74 -5.75
CA ALA A 186 15.34 -2.87 -6.35
C ALA A 186 15.90 -3.85 -5.29
N ASP A 187 16.53 -3.31 -4.24
CA ASP A 187 17.11 -4.11 -3.16
C ASP A 187 16.04 -4.80 -2.31
N ASP A 188 14.92 -4.13 -2.07
CA ASP A 188 13.79 -4.64 -1.31
C ASP A 188 13.13 -5.84 -2.01
N LEU A 189 12.80 -5.68 -3.29
CA LEU A 189 12.22 -6.76 -4.11
C LEU A 189 13.20 -7.93 -4.24
N LYS A 190 14.48 -7.66 -4.44
CA LYS A 190 15.51 -8.71 -4.48
C LYS A 190 15.55 -9.50 -3.18
N LYS A 191 15.41 -8.83 -2.04
CA LYS A 191 15.46 -9.47 -0.73
C LYS A 191 14.19 -10.25 -0.39
N TYR A 192 13.02 -9.70 -0.67
CA TYR A 192 11.75 -10.22 -0.16
C TYR A 192 10.85 -10.88 -1.20
N ALA A 193 11.07 -10.63 -2.49
CA ALA A 193 10.22 -11.12 -3.59
C ALA A 193 10.93 -12.04 -4.61
N SER A 194 12.25 -12.26 -4.50
CA SER A 194 13.01 -13.18 -5.38
C SER A 194 12.51 -14.62 -5.38
N ASP A 195 11.72 -15.01 -4.38
CA ASP A 195 11.14 -16.34 -4.29
C ASP A 195 9.89 -16.52 -5.19
N GLY A 196 9.49 -15.48 -5.94
CA GLY A 196 8.37 -15.49 -6.88
C GLY A 196 7.01 -15.23 -6.23
N LYS A 197 6.96 -14.79 -4.97
CA LYS A 197 5.68 -14.35 -4.37
C LYS A 197 5.08 -13.16 -5.15
N PRO A 198 3.74 -13.01 -5.17
CA PRO A 198 3.10 -11.85 -5.79
C PRO A 198 3.56 -10.54 -5.16
N VAL A 199 3.78 -9.52 -5.99
CA VAL A 199 4.15 -8.16 -5.59
C VAL A 199 3.01 -7.21 -5.91
N VAL A 200 2.63 -6.38 -4.94
CA VAL A 200 1.70 -5.26 -5.13
C VAL A 200 2.47 -3.98 -4.91
N TYR A 201 2.47 -3.10 -5.90
CA TYR A 201 3.14 -1.82 -5.82
C TYR A 201 2.10 -0.70 -5.68
N VAL A 202 2.33 0.23 -4.76
CA VAL A 202 1.43 1.36 -4.50
C VAL A 202 2.25 2.64 -4.46
N GLN A 203 1.85 3.64 -5.21
CA GLN A 203 2.34 5.02 -5.09
C GLN A 203 1.18 5.97 -5.36
N HIS A 204 1.35 7.28 -5.15
CA HIS A 204 0.24 8.21 -5.38
C HIS A 204 0.08 8.55 -6.86
N TYR A 205 1.15 8.97 -7.54
CA TYR A 205 1.07 9.41 -8.93
C TYR A 205 0.97 8.25 -9.93
N GLY A 206 -0.02 8.37 -10.82
CA GLY A 206 -0.34 7.41 -11.87
C GLY A 206 0.34 7.64 -13.21
N PHE A 207 -0.31 7.06 -14.22
CA PHE A 207 0.04 7.20 -15.63
C PHE A 207 -1.03 8.02 -16.37
N ASP A 208 -1.90 8.70 -15.63
CA ASP A 208 -2.86 9.67 -16.15
C ASP A 208 -2.15 10.97 -16.58
N ALA A 209 -2.82 11.76 -17.42
CA ALA A 209 -2.23 12.95 -18.02
C ALA A 209 -1.73 13.98 -16.99
N TRP A 210 -2.36 14.10 -15.82
CA TRP A 210 -1.93 15.02 -14.77
C TRP A 210 -0.67 14.49 -14.09
N ALA A 211 -0.69 13.26 -13.59
CA ALA A 211 0.47 12.67 -12.91
C ALA A 211 1.74 12.65 -13.78
N LEU A 212 1.60 12.47 -15.10
CA LEU A 212 2.73 12.49 -16.05
C LEU A 212 3.50 13.83 -16.10
N GLU A 213 2.96 14.92 -15.54
CA GLU A 213 3.67 16.20 -15.42
C GLU A 213 4.70 16.19 -14.27
N TRP A 214 4.52 15.35 -13.24
CA TRP A 214 5.38 15.26 -12.05
C TRP A 214 6.15 13.94 -11.93
N TRP A 215 5.79 12.97 -12.76
CA TRP A 215 6.43 11.67 -12.94
C TRP A 215 7.16 11.70 -14.28
N THR A 216 8.48 11.50 -14.35
CA THR A 216 9.20 11.56 -15.65
C THR A 216 9.16 10.21 -16.38
N GLU A 217 9.35 10.23 -17.71
CA GLU A 217 9.40 8.99 -18.50
C GLU A 217 10.56 8.07 -18.08
N GLU A 218 11.70 8.67 -17.73
CA GLU A 218 12.87 7.95 -17.22
C GLU A 218 12.54 7.22 -15.90
N GLN A 219 11.88 7.91 -14.96
CA GLN A 219 11.48 7.32 -13.68
C GLN A 219 10.53 6.11 -13.86
N ARG A 220 9.50 6.22 -14.70
CA ARG A 220 8.60 5.06 -14.94
C ARG A 220 9.30 3.94 -15.70
N THR A 221 10.15 4.27 -16.67
CA THR A 221 10.92 3.25 -17.40
C THR A 221 11.80 2.47 -16.44
N GLN A 222 12.55 3.19 -15.60
CA GLN A 222 13.44 2.59 -14.61
C GLN A 222 12.68 1.77 -13.55
N LEU A 223 11.53 2.25 -13.07
CA LEU A 223 10.69 1.49 -12.15
C LEU A 223 10.23 0.17 -12.79
N PHE A 224 9.74 0.21 -14.03
CA PHE A 224 9.26 -1.00 -14.69
C PHE A 224 10.39 -1.96 -15.10
N ASP A 225 11.58 -1.44 -15.43
CA ASP A 225 12.77 -2.28 -15.61
C ASP A 225 13.10 -3.07 -14.33
N ILE A 226 12.76 -2.54 -13.14
CA ILE A 226 12.88 -3.27 -11.87
C ILE A 226 11.70 -4.23 -11.68
N LEU A 227 10.46 -3.75 -11.79
CA LEU A 227 9.26 -4.50 -11.42
C LEU A 227 9.01 -5.72 -12.32
N GLU A 228 9.33 -5.63 -13.61
CA GLU A 228 9.09 -6.70 -14.59
C GLU A 228 9.94 -7.96 -14.33
N HIS A 229 10.98 -7.87 -13.51
CA HIS A 229 11.75 -9.03 -13.07
C HIS A 229 11.04 -9.86 -11.98
N TYR A 230 9.93 -9.36 -11.43
CA TYR A 230 9.18 -10.00 -10.36
C TYR A 230 7.73 -10.29 -10.77
N ASN A 231 7.02 -11.04 -9.94
CA ASN A 231 5.60 -11.34 -10.15
C ASN A 231 4.74 -10.14 -9.74
N LEU A 232 4.78 -9.06 -10.53
CA LEU A 232 3.95 -7.87 -10.32
C LEU A 232 2.47 -8.24 -10.54
N ALA A 233 1.73 -8.34 -9.44
CA ALA A 233 0.34 -8.78 -9.42
C ALA A 233 -0.64 -7.63 -9.57
N ALA A 234 -0.32 -6.45 -9.03
CA ALA A 234 -1.13 -5.25 -9.18
C ALA A 234 -0.29 -3.99 -8.91
N PHE A 235 -0.68 -2.89 -9.55
CA PHE A 235 -0.15 -1.56 -9.32
C PHE A 235 -1.32 -0.61 -9.00
N PHE A 236 -1.30 0.03 -7.84
CA PHE A 236 -2.35 0.97 -7.42
C PHE A 236 -1.82 2.40 -7.28
N VAL A 237 -2.68 3.35 -7.64
CA VAL A 237 -2.44 4.79 -7.56
C VAL A 237 -3.67 5.57 -7.08
N GLY A 238 -3.45 6.77 -6.55
CA GLY A 238 -4.47 7.78 -6.22
C GLY A 238 -4.28 9.00 -7.13
N HIS A 239 -4.73 10.19 -6.74
CA HIS A 239 -4.51 11.51 -7.39
C HIS A 239 -5.68 12.06 -8.20
N THR A 240 -6.28 11.28 -9.10
CA THR A 240 -7.23 11.85 -10.09
C THR A 240 -8.67 11.92 -9.61
N HIS A 241 -8.95 11.49 -8.38
CA HIS A 241 -10.28 11.42 -7.76
C HIS A 241 -11.32 10.63 -8.57
N THR A 242 -10.86 9.85 -9.55
CA THR A 242 -11.69 9.12 -10.50
C THR A 242 -11.16 7.70 -10.66
N LYS A 243 -12.02 6.70 -10.45
CA LYS A 243 -11.69 5.31 -10.79
C LYS A 243 -11.35 5.17 -12.27
N SER A 244 -10.16 4.67 -12.59
CA SER A 244 -9.79 4.27 -13.95
C SER A 244 -8.75 3.14 -13.97
N VAL A 245 -8.48 2.59 -15.15
CA VAL A 245 -7.37 1.67 -15.37
C VAL A 245 -6.55 2.17 -16.55
N GLN A 246 -5.32 2.60 -16.26
CA GLN A 246 -4.33 2.92 -17.28
C GLN A 246 -3.50 1.69 -17.61
N HIS A 247 -2.85 1.66 -18.76
CA HIS A 247 -2.02 0.53 -19.17
C HIS A 247 -0.60 1.01 -19.49
N TYR A 248 0.40 0.35 -18.90
CA TYR A 248 1.80 0.64 -19.17
C TYR A 248 2.62 -0.65 -19.27
N ARG A 249 3.34 -0.83 -20.39
CA ARG A 249 4.16 -2.02 -20.68
C ARG A 249 3.44 -3.36 -20.48
N GLY A 250 2.13 -3.40 -20.72
CA GLY A 250 1.30 -4.60 -20.57
C GLY A 250 0.78 -4.88 -19.15
N TYR A 251 0.94 -3.93 -18.23
CA TYR A 251 0.38 -3.99 -16.88
C TYR A 251 -0.75 -2.98 -16.69
N ASP A 252 -1.75 -3.40 -15.92
CA ASP A 252 -2.85 -2.56 -15.48
C ASP A 252 -2.40 -1.70 -14.29
N ILE A 253 -2.67 -0.40 -14.38
CA ILE A 253 -2.45 0.58 -13.33
C ILE A 253 -3.81 1.00 -12.82
N HIS A 254 -4.15 0.55 -11.61
CA HIS A 254 -5.44 0.78 -10.99
C HIS A 254 -5.47 2.13 -10.28
N GLN A 255 -6.20 3.07 -10.87
CA GLN A 255 -6.46 4.38 -10.29
C GLN A 255 -7.65 4.27 -9.33
N VAL A 256 -7.38 4.46 -8.05
CA VAL A 256 -8.39 4.41 -6.99
C VAL A 256 -9.07 5.77 -6.88
N ASN A 257 -10.38 5.75 -6.65
CA ASN A 257 -11.20 6.95 -6.45
C ASN A 257 -10.94 7.58 -5.08
N ASN A 258 -11.48 8.78 -4.87
CA ASN A 258 -11.46 9.45 -3.57
C ASN A 258 -12.51 8.95 -2.58
N ALA A 259 -12.35 9.40 -1.32
CA ALA A 259 -13.14 8.95 -0.17
C ALA A 259 -14.41 9.76 0.15
N TRP A 260 -14.71 10.80 -0.62
CA TRP A 260 -15.94 11.58 -0.47
C TRP A 260 -16.69 11.72 -1.79
N ARG A 261 -17.91 12.24 -1.69
CA ARG A 261 -18.71 12.57 -2.86
C ARG A 261 -18.38 13.97 -3.31
N ASP A 262 -18.00 14.12 -4.56
CA ASP A 262 -17.70 15.40 -5.21
C ASP A 262 -18.43 15.51 -6.57
N GLU A 263 -17.88 16.34 -7.45
CA GLU A 263 -18.38 16.54 -8.81
C GLU A 263 -18.14 15.32 -9.71
N ASP A 264 -17.14 14.48 -9.40
CA ASP A 264 -16.71 13.33 -10.18
C ASP A 264 -17.47 12.05 -9.82
N GLY A 265 -18.05 11.97 -8.62
CA GLY A 265 -19.02 10.93 -8.30
C GLY A 265 -19.16 10.62 -6.81
N ASN A 266 -19.68 9.42 -6.54
CA ASN A 266 -19.71 8.87 -5.19
C ASN A 266 -18.34 8.33 -4.80
N ALA A 267 -17.99 8.48 -3.53
CA ALA A 267 -16.81 7.85 -2.95
C ALA A 267 -16.76 6.34 -3.25
N SER A 268 -15.56 5.81 -3.53
CA SER A 268 -15.39 4.37 -3.70
C SER A 268 -14.02 3.89 -3.25
N PHE A 269 -13.89 2.59 -3.05
CA PHE A 269 -12.63 1.95 -2.71
C PHE A 269 -12.49 0.64 -3.49
N ASP A 270 -11.26 0.21 -3.70
CA ASP A 270 -10.96 -1.04 -4.40
C ASP A 270 -10.71 -2.18 -3.40
N VAL A 271 -11.04 -3.39 -3.80
CA VAL A 271 -10.75 -4.63 -3.07
C VAL A 271 -9.88 -5.49 -3.96
N LEU A 272 -8.62 -5.62 -3.56
CA LEU A 272 -7.68 -6.57 -4.15
C LEU A 272 -7.84 -7.91 -3.45
N GLN A 273 -8.10 -8.96 -4.22
CA GLN A 273 -7.98 -10.34 -3.75
C GLN A 273 -6.96 -11.11 -4.60
N ILE A 274 -5.99 -11.73 -3.92
CA ILE A 274 -5.01 -12.64 -4.50
C ILE A 274 -5.23 -14.01 -3.86
N LYS A 275 -5.53 -15.02 -4.68
CA LYS A 275 -5.70 -16.42 -4.25
C LYS A 275 -4.96 -17.35 -5.20
N GLY A 276 -3.85 -17.91 -4.75
CA GLY A 276 -2.89 -18.63 -5.58
C GLY A 276 -2.36 -17.70 -6.68
N LYS A 277 -2.67 -18.04 -7.94
CA LYS A 277 -2.32 -17.23 -9.12
C LYS A 277 -3.41 -16.26 -9.56
N ARG A 278 -4.60 -16.33 -8.96
CA ARG A 278 -5.73 -15.49 -9.36
C ARG A 278 -5.61 -14.13 -8.65
N VAL A 279 -5.56 -13.06 -9.44
CA VAL A 279 -5.65 -11.68 -8.98
C VAL A 279 -6.99 -11.12 -9.44
N THR A 280 -7.73 -10.48 -8.53
CA THR A 280 -8.97 -9.79 -8.84
C THR A 280 -9.01 -8.45 -8.14
N VAL A 281 -9.37 -7.39 -8.86
CA VAL A 281 -9.63 -6.06 -8.33
C VAL A 281 -11.09 -5.73 -8.57
N GLU A 282 -11.82 -5.44 -7.51
CA GLU A 282 -13.25 -5.07 -7.55
C GLU A 282 -13.43 -3.70 -6.91
N THR A 283 -14.21 -2.81 -7.50
CA THR A 283 -14.52 -1.51 -6.88
C THR A 283 -15.86 -1.54 -6.16
N TYR A 284 -15.92 -0.89 -5.02
CA TYR A 284 -17.12 -0.76 -4.19
C TYR A 284 -17.44 0.73 -3.99
N GLU A 285 -18.60 1.14 -4.46
CA GLU A 285 -19.14 2.50 -4.28
C GLU A 285 -19.81 2.60 -2.91
N VAL A 286 -19.51 3.66 -2.17
CA VAL A 286 -20.13 3.99 -0.89
C VAL A 286 -21.41 4.78 -1.16
N LEU A 287 -22.52 4.31 -0.62
CA LEU A 287 -23.85 4.84 -0.92
C LEU A 287 -24.32 5.88 0.10
N ASP A 288 -23.93 5.71 1.37
CA ASP A 288 -24.34 6.59 2.46
C ASP A 288 -23.41 6.51 3.69
N GLY A 289 -23.75 7.26 4.74
CA GLY A 289 -23.07 7.25 6.03
C GLY A 289 -23.52 6.17 7.01
N ASN A 290 -24.23 5.13 6.55
CA ASN A 290 -24.67 4.00 7.36
C ASN A 290 -23.90 2.71 7.04
N GLY A 291 -22.84 2.81 6.23
CA GLY A 291 -22.04 1.67 5.79
C GLY A 291 -22.64 0.89 4.62
N ASN A 292 -23.65 1.44 3.94
CA ASN A 292 -24.17 0.81 2.73
C ASN A 292 -23.21 1.03 1.54
N PHE A 293 -22.97 -0.04 0.79
CA PHE A 293 -22.11 -0.04 -0.39
C PHE A 293 -22.69 -0.94 -1.49
N LYS A 294 -22.23 -0.74 -2.73
CA LYS A 294 -22.49 -1.67 -3.84
C LYS A 294 -21.20 -1.96 -4.59
N ARG A 295 -21.06 -3.18 -5.10
CA ARG A 295 -19.99 -3.51 -6.05
C ARG A 295 -20.34 -2.93 -7.43
N LEU A 296 -19.37 -2.31 -8.09
CA LEU A 296 -19.47 -1.79 -9.46
C LEU A 296 -19.17 -2.87 -10.50
#